data_AF-A0A968SEJ6-F1
#
_entry.id   AF-A0A968SEJ6-F1
#
_cell.length_a   1.000
_cell.length_b   1.000
_cell.length_c   1.000
_cell.angle_alpha   90.00
_cell.angle_beta   90.00
_cell.angle_gamma   90.00
#
_symmetry.space_group_name_H-M   'P 1'
#
loop_
_entity.id
_entity.type
_entity.pdbx_description
1 polymer ?
#
loop_
_entity_poly.entity_id
_entity_poly.type
_entity_poly.pdbx_seq_one_letter_code
_entity_poly.pdbx_strand_id
1 'polypeptide(L)' 'MSPVQVWFLAFLLESDASVLHLEFQTRPKRDIPFRMLDYRIRVYRRYPQKTMGQVVIYLQPTNRPLA' A
#
# COMPACT_ATOMS: atom_id res chain seq x y z
N MET A 1 8.07 -22.96 12.29
CA MET A 1 7.70 -22.10 11.15
C MET A 1 7.98 -20.67 11.59
N SER A 2 9.02 -20.01 11.08
CA SER A 2 9.24 -18.60 11.39
C SER A 2 8.08 -17.78 10.80
N PRO A 3 7.64 -16.69 11.44
CA PRO A 3 6.62 -15.84 10.85
C PRO A 3 7.16 -15.29 9.53
N VAL A 4 6.38 -15.38 8.46
CA VAL A 4 6.71 -14.77 7.18
C VAL A 4 6.82 -13.26 7.41
N GLN A 5 8.05 -12.75 7.46
CA GLN A 5 8.30 -11.33 7.64
C GLN A 5 8.16 -10.63 6.28
N VAL A 6 6.93 -10.21 5.97
CA VAL A 6 6.67 -9.31 4.85
C VAL A 6 7.09 -7.90 5.28
N TRP A 7 8.21 -7.43 4.73
CA TRP A 7 8.78 -6.11 5.04
C TRP A 7 8.03 -4.95 4.37
N PHE A 8 7.31 -5.26 3.28
CA PHE A 8 6.54 -4.33 2.46
C PHE A 8 5.63 -5.12 1.51
N LEU A 9 4.35 -4.76 1.44
CA LEU A 9 3.41 -5.31 0.46
C LEU A 9 2.54 -4.18 -0.08
N ALA A 10 2.71 -3.88 -1.37
CA ALA A 10 1.98 -2.84 -2.08
C ALA A 10 1.21 -3.45 -3.25
N PHE A 11 -0.06 -3.07 -3.38
CA PHE A 11 -0.90 -3.43 -4.51
C PHE A 11 -1.38 -2.18 -5.23
N LEU A 12 -1.37 -2.25 -6.57
CA LEU A 12 -1.99 -1.27 -7.42
C LEU A 12 -3.19 -1.93 -8.10
N LEU A 13 -4.39 -1.50 -7.73
CA LEU A 13 -5.61 -1.92 -8.40
C LEU A 13 -6.01 -0.82 -9.36
N GLU A 14 -6.22 -1.19 -10.62
CA GLU A 14 -6.61 -0.26 -11.67
C GLU A 14 -8.01 -0.64 -12.15
N SER A 15 -8.87 0.37 -12.28
CA SER A 15 -10.10 0.31 -13.07
C SER A 15 -10.03 1.37 -14.17
N ASP A 16 -11.01 1.40 -15.07
CA ASP A 16 -11.03 2.35 -16.19
C ASP A 16 -10.91 3.81 -15.75
N ALA A 17 -11.47 4.16 -14.58
CA ALA A 17 -11.52 5.54 -14.09
C ALA A 17 -10.60 5.84 -12.88
N SER A 18 -10.03 4.81 -12.24
CA SER A 18 -9.36 5.00 -10.96
C SER A 18 -8.18 4.06 -10.72
N VAL A 19 -7.28 4.49 -9.84
CA VAL A 19 -6.15 3.71 -9.34
C VAL A 19 -6.18 3.70 -7.82
N LEU A 20 -6.16 2.52 -7.21
CA LEU A 20 -6.05 2.36 -5.77
C LEU A 20 -4.66 1.84 -5.42
N HIS A 21 -3.90 2.64 -4.68
CA HIS A 21 -2.63 2.22 -4.10
C HIS A 21 -2.83 1.82 -2.63
N LEU A 22 -2.59 0.55 -2.35
CA LEU A 22 -2.73 -0.05 -1.02
C LEU A 22 -1.38 -0.53 -0.52
N GLU A 23 -1.00 -0.13 0.69
CA GLU A 23 0.15 -0.67 1.40
C GLU A 23 -0.22 -1.26 2.75
N PHE A 24 0.35 -2.42 3.08
CA PHE A 24 0.23 -3.02 4.42
C PHE A 24 1.52 -2.81 5.21
N GLN A 25 1.37 -2.39 6.47
CA GLN A 25 2.49 -2.18 7.40
C GLN A 25 2.15 -2.79 8.75
N THR A 26 3.11 -3.43 9.41
CA THR A 26 2.94 -3.91 10.80
C THR A 26 3.39 -2.87 11.83
N ARG A 27 4.15 -1.85 11.39
CA ARG A 27 4.63 -0.74 12.21
C ARG A 27 4.66 0.55 11.38
N PRO A 28 4.38 1.72 11.99
CA PRO A 28 4.57 3.00 11.32
C PRO A 28 6.05 3.23 11.00
N LYS A 29 6.32 3.66 9.77
CA LYS A 29 7.66 4.09 9.33
C LYS A 29 7.59 5.55 8.90
N ARG A 30 8.62 6.33 9.25
CA ARG A 30 8.65 7.79 9.01
C ARG A 30 8.68 8.15 7.52
N ASP A 31 9.13 7.26 6.66
CA ASP A 31 9.29 7.45 5.22
C ASP A 31 8.00 7.17 4.43
N ILE A 32 6.96 6.60 5.05
CA ILE A 32 5.70 6.25 4.37
C ILE A 32 5.05 7.44 3.65
N PRO A 33 4.94 8.65 4.23
CA PRO A 33 4.34 9.79 3.54
C PRO A 33 5.09 10.18 2.25
N PHE A 34 6.43 10.15 2.28
CA PHE A 34 7.25 10.47 1.11
C PHE A 34 7.12 9.38 0.03
N ARG A 35 7.12 8.11 0.44
CA ARG A 35 6.88 6.99 -0.46
C ARG A 35 5.50 7.09 -1.12
N MET A 36 4.46 7.42 -0.37
CA MET A 36 3.11 7.67 -0.91
C MET A 36 3.14 8.78 -1.96
N LEU A 37 3.82 9.89 -1.70
CA LEU A 37 3.96 10.99 -2.65
C LEU A 37 4.68 10.54 -3.93
N ASP A 38 5.77 9.79 -3.81
CA ASP A 38 6.52 9.29 -4.97
C ASP A 38 5.65 8.40 -5.87
N TYR A 39 4.84 7.52 -5.27
CA TYR A 39 3.89 6.71 -6.03
C TYR A 39 2.76 7.54 -6.64
N ARG A 40 2.26 8.56 -5.94
CA ARG A 40 1.24 9.46 -6.48
C ARG A 40 1.72 10.14 -7.76
N ILE A 41 2.94 10.67 -7.74
CA ILE A 41 3.56 11.33 -8.89
C ILE A 41 3.76 10.32 -10.03
N ARG A 42 4.27 9.12 -9.72
CA ARG A 42 4.56 8.10 -10.73
C ARG A 42 3.29 7.62 -11.45
N VAL A 43 2.20 7.42 -10.71
CA VAL A 43 0.90 7.01 -11.27
C VAL A 43 0.26 8.16 -12.05
N TYR A 44 0.30 9.40 -11.53
CA TYR A 44 -0.25 10.56 -12.23
C TYR A 44 0.41 10.78 -13.59
N ARG A 45 1.75 10.61 -13.68
CA ARG A 45 2.47 10.69 -14.97
C ARG A 45 2.06 9.62 -15.97
N ARG A 46 1.64 8.44 -15.51
CA ARG A 46 1.24 7.32 -16.37
C ARG A 46 -0.25 7.39 -16.77
N TYR A 47 -1.11 7.82 -15.86
CA TYR A 47 -2.56 7.85 -16.03
C TYR A 47 -3.13 9.19 -15.53
N PRO A 48 -2.85 10.32 -16.20
CA PRO A 48 -3.19 11.66 -15.71
C PRO A 48 -4.70 11.89 -15.58
N GLN A 49 -5.50 11.21 -16.42
CA GLN A 49 -6.96 11.25 -16.38
C GLN A 49 -7.58 10.41 -15.25
N LYS A 50 -6.82 9.55 -14.58
CA LYS A 50 -7.36 8.66 -13.54
C LYS A 50 -7.28 9.31 -12.17
N THR A 51 -8.35 9.14 -11.41
CA THR A 51 -8.35 9.48 -9.97
C THR A 51 -7.51 8.45 -9.21
N MET A 52 -6.87 8.86 -8.11
CA MET A 52 -6.08 7.93 -7.29
C MET A 52 -6.46 8.01 -5.82
N GLY A 53 -6.75 6.87 -5.23
CA GLY A 53 -6.86 6.69 -3.78
C GLY A 53 -5.58 6.08 -3.22
N GLN A 54 -5.15 6.53 -2.05
CA GLN A 54 -3.98 5.99 -1.35
C GLN A 54 -4.37 5.61 0.07
N VAL A 55 -4.11 4.36 0.44
CA VAL A 55 -4.45 3.83 1.75
C VAL A 55 -3.29 3.02 2.28
N VAL A 56 -2.90 3.32 3.52
CA VAL A 56 -1.94 2.53 4.29
C VAL A 56 -2.71 1.85 5.41
N ILE A 57 -2.67 0.52 5.43
CA ILE A 57 -3.34 -0.31 6.44
C ILE A 57 -2.29 -0.78 7.45
N TYR A 58 -2.48 -0.40 8.71
CA TYR A 58 -1.65 -0.87 9.81
C TYR A 58 -2.25 -2.15 10.41
N LEU A 59 -1.55 -3.25 10.19
CA LEU A 59 -1.95 -4.57 10.67
C LEU A 59 -1.39 -4.78 12.08
N GLN A 60 -2.29 -5.05 13.02
CA GLN A 60 -1.91 -5.55 14.33
C GLN A 60 -1.62 -7.05 14.23
N PRO A 61 -0.42 -7.51 14.59
CA PRO A 61 -0.11 -8.93 14.58
C PRO A 61 -1.03 -9.67 15.56
N THR A 62 -1.55 -10.82 15.14
CA THR A 62 -2.34 -11.70 15.99
C THR A 62 -1.66 -13.07 16.08
N ASN A 63 -1.74 -13.70 17.25
CA ASN A 63 -1.25 -15.06 17.46
C ASN A 63 -2.37 -16.10 17.26
N ARG A 64 -3.48 -15.73 16.62
CA ARG A 64 -4.56 -16.68 16.35
C ARG A 64 -4.15 -17.54 15.15
N PRO A 65 -4.20 -18.88 15.27
CA PRO A 65 -4.00 -19.74 14.11
C PRO A 65 -5.06 -19.41 13.06
N LEU A 66 -4.67 -19.45 11.79
CA LEU A 66 -5.61 -19.40 10.67
C LEU A 66 -6.48 -20.66 10.77
N ALA A 67 -7.79 -20.47 10.93
CA ALA A 67 -8.77 -21.54 11.04
C ALA A 67 -9.01 -22.21 9.68
#